data_AF-U6D7W2-F1
#
_entry.id   AF-U6D7W2-F1
#
_cell.length_a   1.000
_cell.length_b   1.000
_cell.length_c   1.000
_cell.angle_alpha   90.00
_cell.angle_beta   90.00
_cell.angle_gamma   90.00
#
_symmetry.space_group_name_H-M   'P 1'
#
loop_
_entity.id
_entity.type
_entity.pdbx_description
1 polymer ?
#
loop_
_entity_poly.entity_id
_entity_poly.type
_entity_poly.pdbx_seq_one_letter_code
_entity_poly.pdbx_strand_id
1 'polypeptide(L)'
;HNCSLRAGAQCTHGACCARCLLKPAGVQCRGAVGDCDLPEFCTGASPYCPPDFYLLDGSPCAGGRGYCWNGACPTLEQQCQQLWGPGSSPAPEACFQIVNSAGDAHGNCGEDSKGGFVPCAQRDAQCGKLQCLGGEQQPRPSHTVRVDSTIGLGSDEVTCRGVFVMPGVQLDVLDLGLVEPGTQCGPSMVCQDRRCRNTTFWQLEQCLAACHGRGVCNSNQNCHCAPGWAPPFCDKRGFGGSVDSGPMQPEDHKVFLLAVMLSFLLPLLLGAGLAWCCFRCPGSRLLPCLWGLRRDAPSRGPKDGPNRDCPPSGVHSMELVPAVIGEPQPL
;
A
#
# COMPACT_ATOMS: atom_id res chain seq x y z
N HIS A 1 23.95 -30.00 5.96
CA HIS A 1 23.77 -28.58 6.34
C HIS A 1 22.47 -28.48 7.13
N ASN A 2 22.47 -27.89 8.34
CA ASN A 2 21.50 -28.15 9.41
C ASN A 2 20.47 -27.02 9.69
N CYS A 3 20.18 -26.14 8.72
CA CYS A 3 19.23 -25.02 8.87
C CYS A 3 19.31 -24.27 10.22
N SER A 4 20.52 -24.11 10.75
CA SER A 4 20.77 -23.52 12.07
C SER A 4 21.43 -22.15 11.93
N LEU A 5 21.13 -21.24 12.85
CA LEU A 5 21.77 -19.93 12.90
C LEU A 5 23.26 -20.06 13.25
N ARG A 6 24.10 -19.23 12.63
CA ARG A 6 25.51 -19.10 13.01
C ARG A 6 25.62 -18.34 14.33
N ALA A 7 26.67 -18.61 15.09
CA ALA A 7 26.96 -17.87 16.32
C ALA A 7 26.98 -16.34 16.06
N GLY A 8 26.19 -15.61 16.87
CA GLY A 8 26.01 -14.16 16.78
C GLY A 8 24.92 -13.68 15.81
N ALA A 9 24.27 -14.58 15.06
CA ALA A 9 23.12 -14.23 14.22
C ALA A 9 21.81 -14.39 14.99
N GLN A 10 20.93 -13.39 14.87
CA GLN A 10 19.55 -13.43 15.38
C GLN A 10 18.55 -13.81 14.27
N CYS A 11 18.90 -13.54 13.01
CA CYS A 11 18.04 -13.79 11.86
C CYS A 11 18.86 -14.04 10.59
N THR A 12 18.21 -14.57 9.56
CA THR A 12 18.81 -14.81 8.22
C THR A 12 18.10 -14.08 7.09
N HIS A 13 16.79 -13.88 7.21
CA HIS A 13 15.94 -13.28 6.19
C HIS A 13 14.74 -12.59 6.84
N GLY A 14 13.98 -11.83 6.05
CA GLY A 14 12.81 -11.07 6.48
C GLY A 14 13.05 -9.56 6.47
N ALA A 15 11.98 -8.79 6.28
CA ALA A 15 12.04 -7.33 6.13
C ALA A 15 12.59 -6.61 7.38
N CYS A 16 12.52 -7.26 8.55
CA CYS A 16 13.04 -6.78 9.83
C CYS A 16 14.40 -7.41 10.21
N CYS A 17 15.10 -8.03 9.26
CA CYS A 17 16.46 -8.53 9.44
C CYS A 17 17.46 -7.65 8.68
N ALA A 18 18.52 -7.20 9.35
CA ALA A 18 19.61 -6.45 8.72
C ALA A 18 20.95 -6.91 9.29
N ARG A 19 21.87 -7.31 8.42
CA ARG A 19 23.22 -7.80 8.80
C ARG A 19 23.15 -8.91 9.87
N CYS A 20 22.24 -9.88 9.68
CA CYS A 20 21.98 -11.01 10.59
C CYS A 20 21.47 -10.63 11.99
N LEU A 21 21.08 -9.37 12.21
CA LEU A 21 20.51 -8.85 13.45
C LEU A 21 19.09 -8.35 13.22
N LEU A 22 18.27 -8.40 14.26
CA LEU A 22 16.93 -7.82 14.22
C LEU A 22 17.03 -6.30 14.13
N LYS A 23 16.23 -5.71 13.22
CA LYS A 23 16.05 -4.24 13.18
C LYS A 23 15.40 -3.77 14.48
N PRO A 24 15.76 -2.59 15.00
CA PRO A 24 15.13 -2.06 16.21
C PRO A 24 13.63 -1.83 16.02
N ALA A 25 12.90 -1.80 17.13
CA ALA A 25 11.47 -1.55 17.14
C ALA A 25 11.16 -0.18 16.50
N GLY A 26 10.17 -0.14 15.63
CA GLY A 26 9.65 1.03 14.94
C GLY A 26 10.29 1.41 13.63
N VAL A 27 11.24 0.60 13.12
CA VAL A 27 11.69 0.74 11.73
C VAL A 27 10.57 0.30 10.79
N GLN A 28 10.14 1.17 9.88
CA GLN A 28 9.12 0.82 8.89
C GLN A 28 9.60 -0.35 8.02
N CYS A 29 8.79 -1.40 7.94
CA CYS A 29 9.04 -2.57 7.11
C CYS A 29 8.07 -2.69 5.93
N ARG A 30 6.90 -2.04 6.01
CA ARG A 30 5.96 -1.89 4.90
C ARG A 30 5.33 -0.49 4.93
N GLY A 31 5.27 0.16 3.77
CA GLY A 31 4.55 1.41 3.59
C GLY A 31 3.09 1.16 3.22
N ALA A 32 2.21 2.09 3.56
CA ALA A 32 0.82 2.04 3.13
C ALA A 32 0.70 2.17 1.60
N VAL A 33 -0.15 1.34 1.00
CA VAL A 33 -0.50 1.34 -0.41
C VAL A 33 -1.93 1.82 -0.60
N GLY A 34 -2.08 3.09 -0.99
CA GLY A 34 -3.39 3.72 -1.18
C GLY A 34 -4.03 4.17 0.13
N ASP A 35 -5.25 4.70 0.02
CA ASP A 35 -5.93 5.41 1.11
C ASP A 35 -6.42 4.50 2.25
N CYS A 36 -6.61 3.21 1.96
CA CYS A 36 -7.23 2.25 2.88
C CYS A 36 -6.22 1.34 3.57
N ASP A 37 -4.93 1.52 3.34
CA ASP A 37 -3.87 0.67 3.89
C ASP A 37 -3.11 1.39 5.00
N LEU A 38 -2.55 0.64 5.96
CA LEU A 38 -1.77 1.19 7.08
C LEU A 38 -0.30 0.78 6.98
N PRO A 39 0.66 1.59 7.45
CA PRO A 39 2.05 1.16 7.49
C PRO A 39 2.34 0.21 8.66
N GLU A 40 3.29 -0.72 8.49
CA GLU A 40 3.81 -1.57 9.57
C GLU A 40 5.27 -1.29 9.87
N PHE A 41 5.57 -1.51 11.14
CA PHE A 41 6.87 -1.26 11.74
C PHE A 41 7.39 -2.51 12.44
N CYS A 42 8.69 -2.74 12.32
CA CYS A 42 9.37 -3.84 13.00
C CYS A 42 9.12 -3.76 14.52
N THR A 43 8.87 -4.91 15.15
CA THR A 43 8.66 -4.97 16.60
C THR A 43 9.97 -5.01 17.40
N GLY A 44 11.10 -5.28 16.73
CA GLY A 44 12.39 -5.55 17.36
C GLY A 44 12.55 -6.96 17.92
N ALA A 45 11.48 -7.77 17.90
CA ALA A 45 11.47 -9.15 18.42
C ALA A 45 11.38 -10.23 17.33
N SER A 46 11.05 -9.85 16.10
CA SER A 46 10.87 -10.76 14.97
C SER A 46 11.64 -10.27 13.74
N PRO A 47 12.21 -11.18 12.92
CA PRO A 47 12.83 -10.79 11.65
C PRO A 47 11.82 -10.51 10.53
N TYR A 48 10.55 -10.88 10.74
CA TYR A 48 9.47 -10.63 9.80
C TYR A 48 8.72 -9.35 10.18
N CYS A 49 8.20 -8.66 9.17
CA CYS A 49 7.26 -7.56 9.38
C CYS A 49 5.97 -8.14 10.01
N PRO A 50 5.24 -7.36 10.85
CA PRO A 50 3.90 -7.74 11.27
C PRO A 50 2.98 -8.07 10.08
N PRO A 51 1.85 -8.77 10.31
CA PRO A 51 0.83 -8.95 9.30
C PRO A 51 0.38 -7.62 8.69
N ASP A 52 -0.11 -7.67 7.46
CA ASP A 52 -0.66 -6.52 6.75
C ASP A 52 -1.99 -6.10 7.38
N PHE A 53 -2.06 -4.87 7.88
CA PHE A 53 -3.27 -4.28 8.43
C PHE A 53 -3.71 -3.10 7.59
N TYR A 54 -5.03 -2.99 7.41
CA TYR A 54 -5.67 -1.94 6.64
C TYR A 54 -6.70 -1.21 7.50
N LEU A 55 -7.20 -0.07 7.01
CA LEU A 55 -8.27 0.68 7.67
C LEU A 55 -9.53 -0.18 7.77
N LEU A 56 -10.19 -0.10 8.92
CA LEU A 56 -11.45 -0.79 9.17
C LEU A 56 -12.49 -0.39 8.11
N ASP A 57 -13.24 -1.38 7.64
CA ASP A 57 -14.27 -1.20 6.61
C ASP A 57 -15.26 -0.08 6.98
N GLY A 58 -15.64 0.71 5.98
CA GLY A 58 -16.45 1.91 6.15
C GLY A 58 -15.65 3.19 6.40
N SER A 59 -14.32 3.10 6.61
CA SER A 59 -13.48 4.30 6.68
C SER A 59 -13.54 5.09 5.36
N PRO A 60 -13.68 6.43 5.38
CA PRO A 60 -13.79 7.20 4.15
C PRO A 60 -12.46 7.21 3.37
N CYS A 61 -12.54 7.10 2.05
CA CYS A 61 -11.37 7.11 1.16
C CYS A 61 -11.66 7.90 -0.13
N ALA A 62 -10.65 8.08 -1.01
CA ALA A 62 -10.76 8.83 -2.26
C ALA A 62 -11.30 10.28 -2.08
N GLY A 63 -10.99 10.91 -0.95
CA GLY A 63 -11.49 12.24 -0.58
C GLY A 63 -12.97 12.25 -0.15
N GLY A 64 -13.49 11.13 0.36
CA GLY A 64 -14.89 10.99 0.79
C GLY A 64 -15.85 10.54 -0.31
N ARG A 65 -15.32 10.07 -1.46
CA ARG A 65 -16.09 9.55 -2.60
C ARG A 65 -16.23 8.03 -2.58
N GLY A 66 -15.75 7.39 -1.52
CA GLY A 66 -15.77 5.95 -1.35
C GLY A 66 -15.54 5.58 0.11
N TYR A 67 -15.67 4.28 0.37
CA TYR A 67 -15.41 3.68 1.67
C TYR A 67 -14.42 2.53 1.51
N CYS A 68 -13.56 2.37 2.51
CA CYS A 68 -12.65 1.23 2.58
C CYS A 68 -13.45 -0.07 2.72
N TRP A 69 -13.02 -1.06 1.97
CA TRP A 69 -13.60 -2.40 1.98
C TRP A 69 -12.52 -3.44 1.72
N ASN A 70 -12.23 -4.29 2.69
CA ASN A 70 -11.14 -5.27 2.66
C ASN A 70 -9.79 -4.66 2.24
N GLY A 71 -9.49 -3.45 2.73
CA GLY A 71 -8.24 -2.74 2.46
C GLY A 71 -8.14 -2.05 1.10
N ALA A 72 -9.16 -2.17 0.24
CA ALA A 72 -9.27 -1.42 -1.01
C ALA A 72 -10.22 -0.22 -0.86
N CYS A 73 -10.10 0.75 -1.77
CA CYS A 73 -11.05 1.86 -1.93
C CYS A 73 -11.79 1.71 -3.27
N PRO A 74 -12.77 0.78 -3.39
CA PRO A 74 -13.50 0.59 -4.64
C PRO A 74 -14.34 1.82 -4.97
N THR A 75 -14.17 2.34 -6.19
CA THR A 75 -14.95 3.46 -6.71
C THR A 75 -15.39 3.20 -8.14
N LEU A 76 -16.57 3.69 -8.51
CA LEU A 76 -17.06 3.58 -9.89
C LEU A 76 -16.08 4.20 -10.90
N GLU A 77 -15.42 5.30 -10.52
CA GLU A 77 -14.43 5.99 -11.36
C GLU A 77 -13.25 5.08 -11.68
N GLN A 78 -12.65 4.47 -10.66
CA GLN A 78 -11.54 3.55 -10.84
C GLN A 78 -11.95 2.34 -11.68
N GLN A 79 -13.14 1.79 -11.46
CA GLN A 79 -13.63 0.64 -12.20
C GLN A 79 -13.89 0.97 -13.68
N CYS A 80 -14.47 2.14 -13.98
CA CYS A 80 -14.61 2.62 -15.35
C CYS A 80 -13.24 2.82 -16.03
N GLN A 81 -12.26 3.40 -15.33
CA GLN A 81 -10.91 3.61 -15.87
C GLN A 81 -10.14 2.31 -16.09
N GLN A 82 -10.36 1.29 -15.26
CA GLN A 82 -9.80 -0.04 -15.48
C GLN A 82 -10.40 -0.71 -16.72
N LEU A 83 -11.69 -0.54 -16.93
CA LEU A 83 -12.43 -1.17 -18.03
C LEU A 83 -12.18 -0.48 -19.39
N TRP A 84 -12.21 0.86 -19.40
CA TRP A 84 -12.22 1.68 -20.63
C TRP A 84 -10.98 2.56 -20.78
N GLY A 85 -10.06 2.55 -19.83
CA GLY A 85 -8.87 3.40 -19.85
C GLY A 85 -9.11 4.85 -19.43
N PRO A 86 -8.05 5.68 -19.46
CA PRO A 86 -8.11 7.10 -19.13
C PRO A 86 -9.16 7.85 -19.95
N GLY A 87 -9.84 8.82 -19.32
CA GLY A 87 -10.90 9.61 -19.97
C GLY A 87 -12.28 8.93 -19.97
N SER A 88 -12.40 7.78 -19.30
CA SER A 88 -13.70 7.25 -18.88
C SER A 88 -14.08 7.75 -17.50
N SER A 89 -15.38 7.77 -17.22
CA SER A 89 -15.95 8.19 -15.94
C SER A 89 -17.26 7.42 -15.67
N PRO A 90 -17.78 7.41 -14.43
CA PRO A 90 -19.07 6.85 -14.10
C PRO A 90 -20.19 7.53 -14.88
N ALA A 91 -21.16 6.76 -15.35
CA ALA A 91 -22.34 7.34 -15.97
C ALA A 91 -23.26 8.00 -14.93
N PRO A 92 -24.13 8.94 -15.35
CA PRO A 92 -25.15 9.51 -14.49
C PRO A 92 -26.02 8.41 -13.87
N GLU A 93 -26.57 8.67 -12.68
CA GLU A 93 -27.40 7.71 -11.96
C GLU A 93 -28.57 7.17 -12.81
N ALA A 94 -29.12 7.98 -13.71
CA ALA A 94 -30.16 7.56 -14.64
C ALA A 94 -29.73 6.39 -15.56
N CYS A 95 -28.45 6.32 -15.96
CA CYS A 95 -27.94 5.16 -16.71
C CYS A 95 -28.05 3.89 -15.88
N PHE A 96 -27.63 3.92 -14.63
CA PHE A 96 -27.77 2.76 -13.72
C PHE A 96 -29.25 2.41 -13.52
N GLN A 97 -30.08 3.40 -13.17
CA GLN A 97 -31.50 3.17 -12.87
C GLN A 97 -32.29 2.61 -14.06
N ILE A 98 -32.13 3.19 -15.25
CA ILE A 98 -32.92 2.77 -16.43
C ILE A 98 -32.37 1.47 -17.00
N VAL A 99 -31.06 1.40 -17.26
CA VAL A 99 -30.46 0.26 -17.95
C VAL A 99 -30.47 -0.97 -17.06
N ASN A 100 -30.15 -0.86 -15.76
CA ASN A 100 -30.11 -2.04 -14.88
C ASN A 100 -31.49 -2.53 -14.44
N SER A 101 -32.54 -1.71 -14.56
CA SER A 101 -33.92 -2.14 -14.33
C SER A 101 -34.49 -2.97 -15.48
N ALA A 102 -33.84 -2.97 -16.66
CA ALA A 102 -34.28 -3.76 -17.81
C ALA A 102 -34.17 -5.28 -17.55
N GLY A 103 -33.11 -5.71 -16.85
CA GLY A 103 -32.87 -7.13 -16.58
C GLY A 103 -32.49 -7.89 -17.85
N ASP A 104 -31.52 -7.36 -18.60
CA ASP A 104 -31.02 -7.96 -19.84
C ASP A 104 -29.48 -7.94 -19.90
N ALA A 105 -28.90 -8.28 -21.05
CA ALA A 105 -27.45 -8.31 -21.24
C ALA A 105 -26.78 -6.91 -21.14
N HIS A 106 -27.54 -5.82 -21.27
CA HIS A 106 -27.04 -4.45 -21.18
C HIS A 106 -27.03 -3.97 -19.73
N GLY A 107 -28.04 -4.33 -18.95
CA GLY A 107 -28.15 -3.99 -17.53
C GLY A 107 -28.99 -4.97 -16.70
N ASN A 108 -28.43 -5.38 -15.57
CA ASN A 108 -29.04 -6.32 -14.63
C ASN A 108 -28.35 -6.27 -13.26
N CYS A 109 -28.92 -6.97 -12.27
CA CYS A 109 -28.38 -7.21 -10.94
C CYS A 109 -27.88 -8.66 -10.80
N GLY A 110 -27.18 -9.15 -11.82
CA GLY A 110 -26.67 -10.50 -11.93
C GLY A 110 -27.67 -11.47 -12.56
N GLU A 111 -27.33 -12.75 -12.49
CA GLU A 111 -28.13 -13.85 -13.05
C GLU A 111 -28.77 -14.68 -11.93
N ASP A 112 -29.94 -15.24 -12.21
CA ASP A 112 -30.61 -16.21 -11.35
C ASP A 112 -30.02 -17.62 -11.52
N SER A 113 -30.52 -18.61 -10.76
CA SER A 113 -30.04 -19.99 -10.82
C SER A 113 -30.28 -20.70 -12.17
N LYS A 114 -31.04 -20.08 -13.07
CA LYS A 114 -31.34 -20.60 -14.42
C LYS A 114 -30.56 -19.85 -15.50
N GLY A 115 -29.70 -18.90 -15.13
CA GLY A 115 -28.95 -18.05 -16.06
C GLY A 115 -29.80 -16.91 -16.65
N GLY A 116 -30.96 -16.60 -16.06
CA GLY A 116 -31.78 -15.46 -16.46
C GLY A 116 -31.29 -14.18 -15.79
N PHE A 117 -31.20 -13.09 -16.55
CA PHE A 117 -30.85 -11.78 -15.99
C PHE A 117 -31.91 -11.26 -15.01
N VAL A 118 -31.47 -10.85 -13.84
CA VAL A 118 -32.33 -10.32 -12.78
C VAL A 118 -32.41 -8.80 -12.93
N PRO A 119 -33.60 -8.20 -13.13
CA PRO A 119 -33.74 -6.75 -13.13
C PRO A 119 -33.44 -6.18 -11.74
N CYS A 120 -32.75 -5.04 -11.70
CA CYS A 120 -32.48 -4.37 -10.44
C CYS A 120 -33.72 -3.70 -9.87
N ALA A 121 -33.86 -3.72 -8.54
CA ALA A 121 -34.71 -2.75 -7.86
C ALA A 121 -34.08 -1.36 -7.96
N GLN A 122 -34.88 -0.30 -7.97
CA GLN A 122 -34.39 1.07 -8.17
C GLN A 122 -33.27 1.47 -7.19
N ARG A 123 -33.38 1.09 -5.92
CA ARG A 123 -32.36 1.35 -4.88
C ARG A 123 -31.05 0.57 -5.09
N ASP A 124 -31.12 -0.55 -5.80
CA ASP A 124 -30.02 -1.50 -5.99
C ASP A 124 -29.35 -1.29 -7.35
N ALA A 125 -29.90 -0.42 -8.20
CA ALA A 125 -29.46 -0.22 -9.57
C ALA A 125 -28.00 0.23 -9.68
N GLN A 126 -27.48 0.99 -8.72
CA GLN A 126 -26.05 1.38 -8.67
C GLN A 126 -25.11 0.23 -8.25
N CYS A 127 -25.65 -0.92 -7.85
CA CYS A 127 -24.88 -2.11 -7.47
C CYS A 127 -25.05 -3.27 -8.46
N GLY A 128 -25.74 -3.03 -9.57
CA GLY A 128 -25.86 -3.97 -10.68
C GLY A 128 -24.68 -3.87 -11.63
N LYS A 129 -24.99 -3.93 -12.93
CA LYS A 129 -24.01 -3.78 -14.01
C LYS A 129 -23.43 -2.36 -14.05
N LEU A 130 -22.12 -2.25 -14.15
CA LEU A 130 -21.38 -1.00 -14.22
C LEU A 130 -21.74 -0.24 -15.50
N GLN A 131 -22.06 1.04 -15.35
CA GLN A 131 -22.36 1.97 -16.44
C GLN A 131 -21.35 3.11 -16.43
N CYS A 132 -20.68 3.33 -17.56
CA CYS A 132 -19.64 4.33 -17.74
C CYS A 132 -19.96 5.28 -18.90
N LEU A 133 -19.21 6.38 -18.99
CA LEU A 133 -19.13 7.28 -20.13
C LEU A 133 -17.69 7.40 -20.61
N GLY A 134 -17.51 7.71 -21.90
CA GLY A 134 -16.20 8.02 -22.47
C GLY A 134 -15.23 6.83 -22.50
N GLY A 135 -13.93 7.14 -22.52
CA GLY A 135 -12.85 6.16 -22.65
C GLY A 135 -12.62 5.61 -24.06
N GLU A 136 -11.83 4.54 -24.12
CA GLU A 136 -11.43 3.85 -25.34
C GLU A 136 -12.62 3.14 -26.02
N GLN A 137 -12.50 2.86 -27.32
CA GLN A 137 -13.59 2.26 -28.10
C GLN A 137 -13.86 0.79 -27.75
N GLN A 138 -12.84 0.06 -27.32
CA GLN A 138 -12.91 -1.35 -26.94
C GLN A 138 -12.54 -1.49 -25.46
N PRO A 139 -13.24 -2.30 -24.67
CA PRO A 139 -12.83 -2.59 -23.30
C PRO A 139 -11.44 -3.24 -23.26
N ARG A 140 -10.66 -2.92 -22.23
CA ARG A 140 -9.30 -3.45 -22.02
C ARG A 140 -9.25 -4.94 -21.70
N PRO A 141 -10.17 -5.50 -20.88
CA PRO A 141 -10.16 -6.93 -20.61
C PRO A 141 -10.55 -7.75 -21.84
N SER A 142 -9.75 -8.78 -22.15
CA SER A 142 -10.10 -9.80 -23.14
C SER A 142 -11.42 -10.49 -22.77
N HIS A 143 -12.11 -11.06 -23.77
CA HIS A 143 -13.39 -11.76 -23.60
C HIS A 143 -14.58 -10.91 -23.14
N THR A 144 -14.47 -9.58 -23.27
CA THR A 144 -15.56 -8.64 -23.04
C THR A 144 -15.99 -7.97 -24.34
N VAL A 145 -17.29 -7.77 -24.50
CA VAL A 145 -17.89 -7.10 -25.66
C VAL A 145 -18.53 -5.80 -25.20
N ARG A 146 -18.29 -4.71 -25.93
CA ARG A 146 -18.95 -3.43 -25.65
C ARG A 146 -20.45 -3.56 -25.87
N VAL A 147 -21.22 -3.10 -24.88
CA VAL A 147 -22.67 -2.92 -24.98
C VAL A 147 -23.01 -1.48 -24.63
N ASP A 148 -23.60 -0.76 -25.59
CA ASP A 148 -24.00 0.63 -25.44
C ASP A 148 -25.53 0.70 -25.32
N SER A 149 -26.05 1.61 -24.50
CA SER A 149 -27.48 1.84 -24.31
C SER A 149 -27.74 3.33 -24.28
N THR A 150 -28.58 3.83 -25.19
CA THR A 150 -28.93 5.26 -25.24
C THR A 150 -30.21 5.50 -24.44
N ILE A 151 -30.13 6.42 -23.49
CA ILE A 151 -31.28 6.86 -22.67
C ILE A 151 -31.58 8.34 -22.95
N GLY A 152 -32.85 8.70 -22.87
CA GLY A 152 -33.28 10.10 -22.88
C GLY A 152 -33.22 10.71 -21.48
N LEU A 153 -32.57 11.88 -21.35
CA LEU A 153 -32.45 12.68 -20.14
C LEU A 153 -32.96 14.10 -20.44
N GLY A 154 -34.28 14.28 -20.38
CA GLY A 154 -34.90 15.56 -20.75
C GLY A 154 -34.83 15.81 -22.25
N SER A 155 -34.10 16.83 -22.68
CA SER A 155 -33.83 17.14 -24.09
C SER A 155 -32.59 16.45 -24.65
N ASP A 156 -31.75 15.87 -23.79
CA ASP A 156 -30.45 15.34 -24.17
C ASP A 156 -30.50 13.81 -24.20
N GLU A 157 -29.74 13.20 -25.11
CA GLU A 157 -29.52 11.76 -25.14
C GLU A 157 -28.14 11.42 -24.53
N VAL A 158 -28.10 10.40 -23.69
CA VAL A 158 -26.86 9.92 -23.07
C VAL A 158 -26.66 8.46 -23.44
N THR A 159 -25.49 8.14 -24.00
CA THR A 159 -25.08 6.76 -24.29
C THR A 159 -24.33 6.19 -23.09
N CYS A 160 -25.03 5.36 -22.33
CA CYS A 160 -24.49 4.56 -21.24
C CYS A 160 -23.69 3.38 -21.81
N ARG A 161 -22.47 3.18 -21.34
CA ARG A 161 -21.59 2.12 -21.84
C ARG A 161 -21.30 1.10 -20.75
N GLY A 162 -21.46 -0.18 -21.09
CA GLY A 162 -21.07 -1.31 -20.25
C GLY A 162 -20.39 -2.41 -21.07
N VAL A 163 -20.08 -3.53 -20.42
CA VAL A 163 -19.54 -4.72 -21.08
C VAL A 163 -20.43 -5.93 -20.89
N PHE A 164 -20.48 -6.80 -21.89
CA PHE A 164 -21.03 -8.14 -21.79
C PHE A 164 -19.87 -9.13 -21.78
N VAL A 165 -19.84 -10.02 -20.78
CA VAL A 165 -18.82 -11.06 -20.66
C VAL A 165 -19.26 -12.27 -21.47
N MET A 166 -18.40 -12.78 -22.35
CA MET A 166 -18.75 -13.93 -23.17
C MET A 166 -18.87 -15.22 -22.32
N PRO A 167 -19.88 -16.08 -22.56
CA PRO A 167 -20.05 -17.34 -21.84
C PRO A 167 -18.86 -18.29 -22.03
N GLY A 168 -18.54 -19.09 -21.00
CA GLY A 168 -17.53 -20.16 -21.07
C GLY A 168 -16.12 -19.77 -20.62
N VAL A 169 -15.94 -18.59 -20.03
CA VAL A 169 -14.69 -18.15 -19.41
C VAL A 169 -14.73 -18.45 -17.90
N GLN A 170 -13.56 -18.81 -17.32
CA GLN A 170 -13.36 -19.24 -15.94
C GLN A 170 -14.02 -18.31 -14.87
N LEU A 171 -14.32 -18.89 -13.70
CA LEU A 171 -15.01 -18.31 -12.54
C LEU A 171 -14.49 -16.93 -12.08
N ASP A 172 -13.22 -16.62 -12.33
CA ASP A 172 -12.52 -15.41 -11.88
C ASP A 172 -12.88 -14.14 -12.70
N VAL A 173 -13.70 -14.31 -13.76
CA VAL A 173 -14.13 -13.27 -14.72
C VAL A 173 -15.60 -12.88 -14.51
N LEU A 174 -16.32 -13.59 -13.63
CA LEU A 174 -17.78 -13.51 -13.50
C LEU A 174 -18.28 -12.13 -13.02
N ASP A 175 -17.42 -11.33 -12.40
CA ASP A 175 -17.75 -9.98 -11.93
C ASP A 175 -17.26 -8.85 -12.87
N LEU A 176 -16.63 -9.18 -14.01
CA LEU A 176 -16.18 -8.13 -14.95
C LEU A 176 -17.38 -7.39 -15.54
N GLY A 177 -17.53 -6.13 -15.15
CA GLY A 177 -18.64 -5.27 -15.59
C GLY A 177 -19.81 -5.22 -14.62
N LEU A 178 -19.74 -5.87 -13.47
CA LEU A 178 -20.59 -5.56 -12.31
C LEU A 178 -19.88 -4.55 -11.41
N VAL A 179 -20.68 -3.78 -10.66
CA VAL A 179 -20.14 -2.87 -9.66
C VAL A 179 -19.51 -3.67 -8.52
N GLU A 180 -18.25 -3.35 -8.23
CA GLU A 180 -17.45 -4.03 -7.20
C GLU A 180 -18.08 -3.94 -5.81
N PRO A 181 -18.05 -5.03 -5.00
CA PRO A 181 -18.44 -4.98 -3.61
C PRO A 181 -17.66 -3.92 -2.82
N GLY A 182 -18.33 -3.24 -1.89
CA GLY A 182 -17.74 -2.13 -1.12
C GLY A 182 -17.85 -0.76 -1.81
N THR A 183 -18.20 -0.71 -3.10
CA THR A 183 -18.40 0.56 -3.81
C THR A 183 -19.55 1.35 -3.20
N GLN A 184 -19.35 2.66 -2.99
CA GLN A 184 -20.39 3.54 -2.46
C GLN A 184 -21.58 3.64 -3.41
N CYS A 185 -22.79 3.38 -2.88
CA CYS A 185 -24.07 3.49 -3.62
C CYS A 185 -25.07 4.44 -2.94
N GLY A 186 -24.65 5.09 -1.85
CA GLY A 186 -25.47 6.04 -1.11
C GLY A 186 -24.75 6.58 0.12
N PRO A 187 -25.35 7.56 0.83
CA PRO A 187 -24.82 8.03 2.11
C PRO A 187 -24.80 6.88 3.10
N SER A 188 -23.61 6.51 3.58
CA SER A 188 -23.44 5.37 4.48
C SER A 188 -24.01 4.05 3.91
N MET A 189 -23.84 3.82 2.60
CA MET A 189 -24.23 2.57 1.94
C MET A 189 -23.19 2.11 0.94
N VAL A 190 -23.01 0.80 0.85
CA VAL A 190 -22.13 0.17 -0.15
C VAL A 190 -22.81 -0.98 -0.86
N CYS A 191 -22.26 -1.34 -2.01
CA CYS A 191 -22.67 -2.52 -2.75
C CYS A 191 -22.22 -3.81 -2.06
N GLN A 192 -23.18 -4.67 -1.73
CA GLN A 192 -22.92 -6.01 -1.20
C GLN A 192 -23.96 -6.99 -1.77
N ASP A 193 -23.50 -8.09 -2.33
CA ASP A 193 -24.34 -9.09 -3.02
C ASP A 193 -25.26 -8.44 -4.08
N ARG A 194 -24.72 -7.48 -4.86
CA ARG A 194 -25.44 -6.73 -5.91
C ARG A 194 -26.63 -5.90 -5.38
N ARG A 195 -26.59 -5.53 -4.10
CA ARG A 195 -27.59 -4.68 -3.44
C ARG A 195 -26.91 -3.51 -2.75
N CYS A 196 -27.61 -2.37 -2.72
CA CYS A 196 -27.16 -1.22 -1.96
C CYS A 196 -27.59 -1.40 -0.50
N ARG A 197 -26.63 -1.69 0.37
CA ARG A 197 -26.88 -1.98 1.78
C ARG A 197 -26.23 -0.94 2.68
N ASN A 198 -26.91 -0.63 3.77
CA ASN A 198 -26.29 0.05 4.90
C ASN A 198 -25.19 -0.86 5.44
N THR A 199 -23.96 -0.35 5.54
CA THR A 199 -22.91 -1.06 6.26
C THR A 199 -22.96 -0.73 7.74
N THR A 200 -22.33 -1.58 8.55
CA THR A 200 -22.18 -1.39 9.99
C THR A 200 -21.13 -0.32 10.31
N PHE A 201 -21.36 0.94 9.89
CA PHE A 201 -20.60 2.11 10.33
C PHE A 201 -20.51 2.21 11.86
N TRP A 202 -21.48 1.61 12.56
CA TRP A 202 -21.50 1.52 14.01
C TRP A 202 -20.21 0.93 14.62
N GLN A 203 -19.63 -0.12 14.02
CA GLN A 203 -18.39 -0.71 14.52
C GLN A 203 -17.22 0.27 14.39
N LEU A 204 -17.15 0.97 13.26
CA LEU A 204 -16.17 2.01 13.03
C LEU A 204 -16.36 3.18 14.00
N GLU A 205 -17.59 3.67 14.19
CA GLU A 205 -17.90 4.75 15.13
C GLU A 205 -17.50 4.40 16.57
N GLN A 206 -17.81 3.19 17.03
CA GLN A 206 -17.39 2.71 18.35
C GLN A 206 -15.88 2.67 18.49
N CYS A 207 -15.18 2.15 17.48
CA CYS A 207 -13.73 2.06 17.49
C CYS A 207 -13.09 3.45 17.46
N LEU A 208 -13.54 4.37 16.60
CA LEU A 208 -13.03 5.73 16.52
C LEU A 208 -13.23 6.50 17.83
N ALA A 209 -14.36 6.28 18.51
CA ALA A 209 -14.60 6.81 19.85
C ALA A 209 -13.58 6.27 20.87
N ALA A 210 -13.25 4.97 20.82
CA ALA A 210 -12.22 4.37 21.66
C ALA A 210 -10.81 4.91 21.38
N CYS A 211 -10.54 5.38 20.15
CA CYS A 211 -9.28 6.00 19.75
C CYS A 211 -9.17 7.49 20.09
N HIS A 212 -10.11 8.05 20.86
CA HIS A 212 -10.11 9.44 21.34
C HIS A 212 -9.95 10.51 20.22
N GLY A 213 -10.35 10.20 18.99
CA GLY A 213 -10.16 11.09 17.83
C GLY A 213 -8.69 11.39 17.50
N ARG A 214 -7.77 10.55 17.97
CA ARG A 214 -6.30 10.72 17.85
C ARG A 214 -5.65 9.57 17.08
N GLY A 215 -6.45 8.83 16.33
CA GLY A 215 -6.03 7.69 15.52
C GLY A 215 -7.16 7.23 14.62
N VAL A 216 -6.87 6.17 13.87
CA VAL A 216 -7.81 5.45 13.00
C VAL A 216 -7.96 4.02 13.50
N CYS A 217 -8.91 3.27 12.94
CA CYS A 217 -9.14 1.89 13.30
C CYS A 217 -8.58 0.97 12.22
N ASN A 218 -7.84 -0.07 12.63
CA ASN A 218 -7.38 -1.11 11.71
C ASN A 218 -8.40 -2.24 11.57
N SER A 219 -8.14 -3.19 10.68
CA SER A 219 -8.99 -4.36 10.40
C SER A 219 -9.19 -5.30 11.60
N ASN A 220 -8.35 -5.20 12.64
CA ASN A 220 -8.52 -5.89 13.92
C ASN A 220 -9.37 -5.10 14.94
N GLN A 221 -9.93 -3.95 14.56
CA GLN A 221 -10.68 -3.03 15.44
C GLN A 221 -9.83 -2.43 16.57
N ASN A 222 -8.50 -2.37 16.38
CA ASN A 222 -7.59 -1.69 17.28
C ASN A 222 -7.21 -0.31 16.72
N CYS A 223 -6.84 0.61 17.61
CA CYS A 223 -6.41 1.93 17.21
C CYS A 223 -5.00 1.93 16.61
N HIS A 224 -4.89 2.51 15.43
CA HIS A 224 -3.64 2.96 14.85
C HIS A 224 -3.49 4.46 15.14
N CYS A 225 -2.68 4.79 16.14
CA CYS A 225 -2.55 6.14 16.67
C CYS A 225 -1.72 7.04 15.77
N ALA A 226 -2.14 8.29 15.66
CA ALA A 226 -1.40 9.34 14.96
C ALA A 226 -0.07 9.64 15.68
N PRO A 227 0.94 10.20 14.97
CA PRO A 227 2.18 10.63 15.57
C PRO A 227 1.95 11.52 16.79
N GLY A 228 2.61 11.22 17.92
CA GLY A 228 2.43 11.92 19.19
C GLY A 228 1.49 11.23 20.18
N TRP A 229 0.83 10.12 19.80
CA TRP A 229 -0.08 9.33 20.64
C TRP A 229 0.33 7.86 20.71
N ALA A 230 0.07 7.20 21.83
CA ALA A 230 0.43 5.81 22.07
C ALA A 230 -0.80 4.88 21.95
N PRO A 231 -0.67 3.71 21.30
CA PRO A 231 -1.67 2.65 21.43
C PRO A 231 -1.74 2.14 22.89
N PRO A 232 -2.84 1.48 23.32
CA PRO A 232 -3.95 0.99 22.50
C PRO A 232 -5.11 1.96 22.25
N PHE A 233 -5.25 3.05 23.02
CA PHE A 233 -6.44 3.93 22.96
C PHE A 233 -6.14 5.35 22.45
N CYS A 234 -4.88 5.67 22.14
CA CYS A 234 -4.44 7.00 21.73
C CYS A 234 -4.75 8.11 22.75
N ASP A 235 -4.86 7.76 24.03
CA ASP A 235 -5.14 8.66 25.16
C ASP A 235 -3.86 9.23 25.80
N LYS A 236 -2.71 8.56 25.59
CA LYS A 236 -1.40 8.91 26.13
C LYS A 236 -0.44 9.38 25.05
N ARG A 237 0.55 10.18 25.44
CA ARG A 237 1.65 10.57 24.53
C ARG A 237 2.49 9.37 24.12
N GLY A 238 2.84 9.30 22.85
CA GLY A 238 3.64 8.22 22.28
C GLY A 238 4.16 8.55 20.89
N PHE A 239 4.73 7.57 20.23
CA PHE A 239 5.31 7.76 18.90
C PHE A 239 4.32 7.51 17.75
N GLY A 240 3.15 6.92 18.02
CA GLY A 240 2.17 6.49 17.01
C GLY A 240 2.19 4.97 16.81
N GLY A 241 1.46 4.51 15.80
CA GLY A 241 1.36 3.09 15.45
C GLY A 241 0.21 2.37 16.17
N SER A 242 0.20 1.05 16.08
CA SER A 242 -0.83 0.19 16.65
C SER A 242 -0.21 -0.89 17.53
N VAL A 243 -1.00 -1.52 18.38
CA VAL A 243 -0.62 -2.77 19.05
C VAL A 243 -0.32 -3.88 18.03
N ASP A 244 -0.91 -3.83 16.84
CA ASP A 244 -0.75 -4.84 15.80
C ASP A 244 0.39 -4.53 14.81
N SER A 245 0.46 -3.28 14.32
CA SER A 245 1.41 -2.84 13.28
C SER A 245 2.76 -2.38 13.83
N GLY A 246 3.02 -2.58 15.12
CA GLY A 246 4.22 -2.12 15.82
C GLY A 246 4.20 -0.63 16.18
N PRO A 247 5.10 -0.20 17.09
CA PRO A 247 5.24 1.21 17.45
C PRO A 247 5.88 1.97 16.30
N MET A 248 5.49 3.22 16.06
CA MET A 248 6.22 4.09 15.14
C MET A 248 7.53 4.58 15.81
N GLN A 249 8.61 4.81 15.05
CA GLN A 249 9.79 5.54 15.55
C GLN A 249 9.64 7.05 15.28
N PRO A 250 10.23 7.92 16.11
CA PRO A 250 10.35 9.32 15.76
C PRO A 250 11.20 9.46 14.48
N GLU A 251 10.68 10.19 13.49
CA GLU A 251 11.51 10.79 12.44
C GLU A 251 12.56 11.66 13.16
N ASP A 252 13.80 11.18 13.24
CA ASP A 252 14.84 11.76 14.08
C ASP A 252 15.49 12.99 13.40
N HIS A 253 14.66 13.86 12.82
CA HIS A 253 15.09 15.13 12.23
C HIS A 253 15.86 16.00 13.23
N LYS A 254 15.56 15.89 14.53
CA LYS A 254 16.27 16.64 15.58
C LYS A 254 17.70 16.14 15.78
N VAL A 255 17.92 14.83 15.78
CA VAL A 255 19.27 14.25 15.87
C VAL A 255 20.06 14.53 14.59
N PHE A 256 19.41 14.46 13.43
CA PHE A 256 20.01 14.86 12.16
C PHE A 256 20.41 16.34 12.15
N LEU A 257 19.51 17.24 12.53
CA LEU A 257 19.79 18.68 12.65
C LEU A 257 20.90 18.96 13.67
N LEU A 258 20.89 18.30 14.83
CA LEU A 258 21.96 18.42 15.83
C LEU A 258 23.30 17.93 15.29
N ALA A 259 23.33 16.79 14.58
CA ALA A 259 24.54 16.25 13.98
C ALA A 259 25.10 17.17 12.89
N VAL A 260 24.23 17.76 12.05
CA VAL A 260 24.62 18.76 11.04
C VAL A 260 25.14 20.04 11.72
N MET A 261 24.46 20.55 12.75
CA MET A 261 24.94 21.74 13.48
C MET A 261 26.30 21.49 14.15
N LEU A 262 26.48 20.32 14.77
CA LEU A 262 27.74 19.93 15.42
C LEU A 262 28.87 19.72 14.41
N SER A 263 28.60 19.18 13.23
CA SER A 263 29.62 18.97 12.19
C SER A 263 30.17 20.26 11.60
N PHE A 264 29.39 21.35 11.61
CA PHE A 264 29.87 22.69 11.22
C PHE A 264 30.51 23.47 12.37
N LEU A 265 29.97 23.38 13.58
CA LEU A 265 30.45 24.17 14.74
C LEU A 265 31.78 23.67 15.30
N LEU A 266 32.01 22.35 15.35
CA LEU A 266 33.25 21.79 15.92
C LEU A 266 34.51 22.19 15.13
N PRO A 267 34.54 22.11 13.78
CA PRO A 267 35.69 22.53 12.99
C PRO A 267 35.94 24.05 13.05
N LEU A 268 34.88 24.86 13.11
CA LEU A 268 34.98 26.32 13.24
C LEU A 268 35.64 26.72 14.57
N LEU A 269 35.24 26.08 15.67
CA LEU A 269 35.83 26.33 16.99
C LEU A 269 37.30 25.89 17.06
N LEU A 270 37.62 24.72 16.50
CA LEU A 270 39.00 24.24 16.40
C LEU A 270 39.87 25.14 15.52
N GLY A 271 39.34 25.60 14.37
CA GLY A 271 40.02 26.52 13.48
C GLY A 271 40.26 27.90 14.10
N ALA A 272 39.27 28.45 14.81
CA ALA A 272 39.41 29.71 15.55
C ALA A 272 40.42 29.59 16.70
N GLY A 273 40.44 28.46 17.42
CA GLY A 273 41.42 28.18 18.46
C GLY A 273 42.84 28.08 17.93
N LEU A 274 43.05 27.39 16.80
CA LEU A 274 44.35 27.32 16.12
C LEU A 274 44.80 28.69 15.62
N ALA A 275 43.90 29.46 15.01
CA ALA A 275 44.19 30.84 14.58
C ALA A 275 44.58 31.72 15.77
N TRP A 276 43.84 31.67 16.88
CA TRP A 276 44.15 32.39 18.11
C TRP A 276 45.51 32.00 18.69
N CYS A 277 45.83 30.71 18.74
CA CYS A 277 47.15 30.23 19.16
C CYS A 277 48.27 30.77 18.24
N CYS A 278 48.07 30.78 16.93
CA CYS A 278 49.02 31.35 15.97
C CYS A 278 49.19 32.87 16.15
N PHE A 279 48.11 33.60 16.43
CA PHE A 279 48.17 35.06 16.67
C PHE A 279 48.79 35.43 18.02
N ARG A 280 48.64 34.57 19.04
CA ARG A 280 49.02 34.88 20.43
C ARG A 280 50.38 34.31 20.84
N CYS A 281 50.98 33.43 20.03
CA CYS A 281 52.34 32.92 20.20
C CYS A 281 53.27 33.34 19.03
N PRO A 282 53.81 34.57 18.99
CA PRO A 282 54.71 35.00 17.91
C PRO A 282 56.13 34.42 17.98
N GLY A 283 56.43 33.52 18.94
CA GLY A 283 57.80 33.27 19.40
C GLY A 283 58.21 31.82 19.66
N SER A 284 57.47 30.81 19.17
CA SER A 284 57.89 29.41 19.27
C SER A 284 58.02 28.78 17.89
N ARG A 285 59.26 28.43 17.53
CA ARG A 285 59.68 27.86 16.24
C ARG A 285 58.86 26.62 15.87
N LEU A 286 57.88 26.79 14.97
CA LEU A 286 57.32 25.68 14.18
C LEU A 286 58.32 25.33 13.07
N LEU A 287 58.95 24.18 13.20
CA LEU A 287 59.74 23.55 12.14
C LEU A 287 58.83 23.21 10.94
N PRO A 288 59.27 23.35 9.68
CA PRO A 288 58.41 23.18 8.51
C PRO A 288 58.11 21.70 8.27
N CYS A 289 56.84 21.31 8.33
CA CYS A 289 56.37 20.09 7.67
C CYS A 289 56.17 20.37 6.17
N LEU A 290 56.62 19.41 5.35
CA LEU A 290 56.35 19.18 3.92
C LEU A 290 57.48 19.56 2.96
N TRP A 291 58.52 18.73 2.90
CA TRP A 291 58.94 18.05 1.66
C TRP A 291 60.01 17.00 1.95
N GLY A 292 59.72 15.74 1.59
CA GLY A 292 60.63 14.63 1.79
C GLY A 292 60.05 13.32 1.26
N LEU A 293 59.91 13.21 -0.06
CA LEU A 293 59.82 11.92 -0.73
C LEU A 293 61.12 11.15 -0.44
N ARG A 294 61.06 10.04 0.31
CA ARG A 294 62.01 8.95 0.13
C ARG A 294 61.42 7.61 0.52
N ARG A 295 61.44 6.70 -0.46
CA ARG A 295 61.28 5.25 -0.34
C ARG A 295 62.22 4.72 0.74
N ASP A 296 61.72 3.80 1.58
CA ASP A 296 62.26 2.44 1.66
C ASP A 296 61.35 1.55 2.53
N ALA A 297 61.22 0.29 2.10
CA ALA A 297 60.50 -0.80 2.77
C ALA A 297 61.25 -1.28 4.03
N PRO A 298 60.58 -2.00 4.95
CA PRO A 298 60.88 -3.43 5.04
C PRO A 298 59.68 -4.34 5.36
N SER A 299 59.97 -5.62 5.26
CA SER A 299 59.12 -6.80 5.09
C SER A 299 58.57 -7.43 6.39
N ARG A 300 57.43 -8.13 6.22
CA ARG A 300 56.94 -9.38 6.88
C ARG A 300 56.43 -9.39 8.35
N GLY A 301 55.18 -9.86 8.49
CA GLY A 301 54.64 -10.57 9.65
C GLY A 301 53.09 -10.53 9.70
N PRO A 302 52.36 -11.67 9.76
CA PRO A 302 50.92 -11.71 9.51
C PRO A 302 50.09 -11.41 10.77
N LYS A 303 48.94 -10.76 10.59
CA LYS A 303 47.86 -10.78 11.58
C LYS A 303 46.54 -11.07 10.88
N ASP A 304 46.10 -12.32 11.02
CA ASP A 304 44.73 -12.75 10.78
C ASP A 304 43.78 -12.05 11.76
N GLY A 305 42.70 -11.49 11.23
CA GLY A 305 41.51 -11.04 11.96
C GLY A 305 40.30 -11.24 11.04
N PRO A 306 39.19 -11.83 11.52
CA PRO A 306 38.14 -12.34 10.64
C PRO A 306 37.30 -11.18 10.11
N ASN A 307 37.54 -10.81 8.86
CA ASN A 307 36.65 -9.98 8.07
C ASN A 307 35.43 -10.84 7.69
N ARG A 308 34.27 -10.59 8.30
CA ARG A 308 33.00 -11.26 7.95
C ARG A 308 32.28 -10.43 6.90
N ASP A 309 32.83 -10.45 5.69
CA ASP A 309 32.09 -10.07 4.49
C ASP A 309 31.24 -11.27 4.05
N CYS A 310 29.93 -11.06 3.99
CA CYS A 310 29.03 -11.96 3.26
C CYS A 310 28.86 -11.41 1.85
N PRO A 311 28.79 -12.27 0.81
CA PRO A 311 28.64 -11.82 -0.56
C PRO A 311 27.21 -11.28 -0.78
N PRO A 312 27.01 -10.35 -1.73
CA PRO A 312 25.70 -10.04 -2.22
C PRO A 312 25.21 -11.24 -3.05
N SER A 313 24.14 -11.90 -2.62
CA SER A 313 23.44 -12.85 -3.49
C SER A 313 22.73 -12.06 -4.57
N GLY A 314 23.11 -12.33 -5.82
CA GLY A 314 22.56 -11.71 -7.02
C GLY A 314 21.06 -11.96 -7.17
N VAL A 315 20.40 -10.94 -7.71
CA VAL A 315 19.06 -11.03 -8.28
C VAL A 315 19.15 -11.95 -9.49
N HIS A 316 18.48 -13.11 -9.45
CA HIS A 316 18.14 -13.84 -10.66
C HIS A 316 16.75 -13.38 -11.12
N SER A 317 16.72 -12.74 -12.28
CA SER A 317 15.50 -12.58 -13.07
C SER A 317 14.98 -13.96 -13.45
N MET A 318 13.73 -14.26 -13.10
CA MET A 318 13.02 -15.42 -13.65
C MET A 318 12.60 -15.08 -15.08
N GLU A 319 13.20 -15.77 -16.04
CA GLU A 319 12.79 -15.80 -17.44
C GLU A 319 11.87 -17.03 -17.63
N LEU A 320 10.64 -16.80 -18.07
CA LEU A 320 9.69 -17.86 -18.41
C LEU A 320 10.08 -18.54 -19.73
N VAL A 321 10.14 -19.88 -19.74
CA VAL A 321 10.15 -20.71 -20.96
C VAL A 321 9.21 -21.91 -20.73
N PRO A 322 8.44 -22.36 -21.76
CA PRO A 322 7.12 -22.96 -21.56
C PRO A 322 7.09 -24.48 -21.36
N ALA A 323 5.97 -24.94 -20.79
CA ALA A 323 5.67 -26.34 -20.53
C ALA A 323 5.38 -27.13 -21.82
N VAL A 324 6.04 -28.28 -21.96
CA VAL A 324 5.74 -29.31 -22.96
C VAL A 324 4.78 -30.33 -22.35
N ILE A 325 3.70 -30.58 -23.09
CA ILE A 325 2.61 -31.52 -22.79
C ILE A 325 3.14 -32.96 -22.92
N GLY A 326 2.92 -33.78 -21.89
CA GLY A 326 3.12 -35.23 -21.93
C GLY A 326 1.78 -35.96 -21.95
N GLU A 327 1.50 -36.69 -23.03
CA GLU A 327 0.41 -37.66 -23.14
C GLU A 327 0.73 -38.99 -22.41
N PRO A 328 -0.30 -39.81 -22.10
CA PRO A 328 -0.21 -40.90 -21.13
C PRO A 328 0.12 -42.27 -21.77
N GLN A 329 0.67 -43.19 -20.97
CA GLN A 329 0.81 -44.61 -21.34
C GLN A 329 0.09 -45.55 -20.37
N PRO A 330 -0.30 -46.76 -20.83
CA PRO A 330 -1.62 -47.32 -20.54
C PRO A 330 -1.64 -48.59 -19.68
N LEU A 331 -2.85 -48.82 -19.14
CA LEU A 331 -3.49 -50.03 -18.58
C LEU A 331 -2.92 -50.62 -17.30
#